data_AF-A0A1E2VA72-F1
#
_entry.id   AF-A0A1E2VA72-F1
#
_cell.length_a   1.000
_cell.length_b   1.000
_cell.length_c   1.000
_cell.angle_alpha   90.00
_cell.angle_beta   90.00
_cell.angle_gamma   90.00
#
_symmetry.space_group_name_H-M   'P 1'
#
loop_
_entity.id
_entity.type
_entity.pdbx_description
1 polymer ?
#
loop_
_entity_poly.entity_id
_entity_poly.type
_entity_poly.pdbx_seq_one_letter_code
_entity_poly.pdbx_strand_id
1 'polypeptide(L)'
;MNMSEIGQVQAYLLHYRMIERHPQGRPRRPARQGLLAERDAEELLAGATDAEKDRLRQLLAGLGLRLTILEDSEYPGISPGNCLYLLQRHADGHLPDILSRQPALEALRLRQESQALLSVWYLQLWLLLLALLYTRYNRALSDVSRYQEATFQIDELVDSVQRHLEHLRQHADQGDQRELIETLVNARGDDISRRCRAFVGIMQRAGLIEKAADGDEVWQQTLLGALDTAETGLHHLRHLIDEVLPPLPDDTTQTEDHSMTDVDDDSEKSE
;
A
#
# COMPACT_ATOMS: atom_id res chain seq x y z
N MET A 1 -9.01 23.82 -10.69
CA MET A 1 -9.38 23.53 -9.29
C MET A 1 -9.23 24.77 -8.40
N ASN A 2 -10.34 25.34 -7.94
CA ASN A 2 -10.35 26.32 -6.86
C ASN A 2 -10.07 25.66 -5.48
N MET A 3 -9.87 26.46 -4.44
CA MET A 3 -9.54 25.93 -3.10
C MET A 3 -10.61 24.99 -2.52
N SER A 4 -11.89 25.23 -2.81
CA SER A 4 -12.97 24.37 -2.36
C SER A 4 -12.95 23.02 -3.07
N GLU A 5 -12.69 23.01 -4.38
CA GLU A 5 -12.56 21.78 -5.18
C GLU A 5 -11.36 20.96 -4.72
N ILE A 6 -10.21 21.60 -4.44
CA ILE A 6 -9.04 20.96 -3.85
C ILE A 6 -9.40 20.29 -2.52
N GLY A 7 -10.12 20.97 -1.63
CA GLY A 7 -10.56 20.41 -0.35
C GLY A 7 -11.51 19.22 -0.50
N GLN A 8 -12.39 19.24 -1.50
CA GLN A 8 -13.30 18.12 -1.78
C GLN A 8 -12.57 16.90 -2.35
N VAL A 9 -11.63 17.10 -3.27
CA VAL A 9 -10.78 16.02 -3.82
C VAL A 9 -9.90 15.44 -2.71
N GLN A 10 -9.33 16.29 -1.86
CA GLN A 10 -8.57 15.86 -0.68
C GLN A 10 -9.43 14.99 0.26
N ALA A 11 -10.65 15.43 0.59
CA ALA A 11 -11.56 14.66 1.44
C ALA A 11 -11.91 13.30 0.81
N TYR A 12 -12.15 13.27 -0.50
CA TYR A 12 -12.38 12.03 -1.24
C TYR A 12 -11.17 11.08 -1.13
N LEU A 13 -9.96 11.59 -1.40
CA LEU A 13 -8.73 10.81 -1.34
C LEU A 13 -8.44 10.31 0.08
N LEU A 14 -8.66 11.11 1.11
CA LEU A 14 -8.49 10.67 2.51
C LEU A 14 -9.46 9.54 2.89
N HIS A 15 -10.66 9.51 2.29
CA HIS A 15 -11.65 8.48 2.59
C HIS A 15 -11.45 7.19 1.80
N TYR A 16 -11.18 7.29 0.49
CA TYR A 16 -11.14 6.13 -0.42
C TYR A 16 -9.74 5.76 -0.92
N ARG A 17 -8.77 6.67 -0.80
CA ARG A 17 -7.35 6.55 -1.20
C ARG A 17 -7.05 6.29 -2.67
N MET A 18 -8.07 6.08 -3.49
CA MET A 18 -7.92 5.79 -4.91
C MET A 18 -9.08 6.41 -5.70
N ILE A 19 -8.76 7.06 -6.81
CA ILE A 19 -9.70 7.51 -7.83
C ILE A 19 -9.32 6.83 -9.14
N GLU A 20 -10.32 6.28 -9.83
CA GLU A 20 -10.17 5.65 -11.14
C GLU A 20 -11.19 6.25 -12.09
N ARG A 21 -10.75 6.61 -13.31
CA ARG A 21 -11.68 7.07 -14.34
C ARG A 21 -12.61 5.93 -14.75
N HIS A 22 -12.08 4.74 -14.99
CA HIS A 22 -12.88 3.56 -15.32
C HIS A 22 -12.53 2.41 -14.37
N PRO A 23 -13.23 2.29 -13.21
CA PRO A 23 -12.94 1.21 -12.27
C PRO A 23 -13.17 -0.15 -12.91
N GLN A 24 -12.21 -1.06 -12.72
CA GLN A 24 -12.35 -2.47 -13.08
C GLN A 24 -12.84 -3.27 -11.86
N GLY A 25 -13.80 -4.18 -12.04
CA GLY A 25 -14.25 -5.08 -10.97
C GLY A 25 -15.14 -4.45 -9.89
N ARG A 26 -15.45 -3.15 -9.97
CA ARG A 26 -16.42 -2.49 -9.08
C ARG A 26 -17.18 -1.36 -9.78
N PRO A 27 -18.40 -1.01 -9.31
CA PRO A 27 -19.06 0.20 -9.75
C PRO A 27 -18.32 1.45 -9.26
N ARG A 28 -18.48 2.56 -9.99
CA ARG A 28 -18.05 3.89 -9.53
C ARG A 28 -18.73 4.24 -8.20
N ARG A 29 -17.99 4.86 -7.29
CA ARG A 29 -18.53 5.27 -5.99
C ARG A 29 -19.45 6.49 -6.16
N PRO A 30 -20.70 6.43 -5.66
CA PRO A 30 -21.62 7.56 -5.74
C PRO A 30 -21.23 8.66 -4.75
N ALA A 31 -21.74 9.87 -4.98
CA ALA A 31 -21.63 10.96 -4.02
C ALA A 31 -22.25 10.55 -2.66
N ARG A 32 -21.66 11.03 -1.57
CA ARG A 32 -22.15 10.84 -0.20
C ARG A 32 -22.18 12.18 0.51
N GLN A 33 -22.86 12.24 1.66
CA GLN A 33 -22.91 13.46 2.46
C GLN A 33 -21.48 13.92 2.80
N GLY A 34 -21.08 15.09 2.28
CA GLY A 34 -19.74 15.66 2.45
C GLY A 34 -18.64 15.10 1.53
N LEU A 35 -18.96 14.22 0.56
CA LEU A 35 -18.00 13.62 -0.37
C LEU A 35 -18.52 13.65 -1.81
N LEU A 36 -17.63 14.01 -2.74
CA LEU A 36 -17.89 13.96 -4.19
C LEU A 36 -18.14 12.53 -4.68
N ALA A 37 -18.80 12.40 -5.83
CA ALA A 37 -18.76 11.15 -6.58
C ALA A 37 -17.35 10.93 -7.15
N GLU A 38 -16.98 9.67 -7.37
CA GLU A 38 -15.67 9.31 -7.94
C GLU A 38 -15.43 9.97 -9.30
N ARG A 39 -16.48 10.03 -10.12
CA ARG A 39 -16.46 10.68 -11.42
C ARG A 39 -16.08 12.16 -11.30
N ASP A 40 -16.71 12.89 -10.38
CA ASP A 40 -16.49 14.33 -10.25
C ASP A 40 -15.07 14.60 -9.72
N ALA A 41 -14.58 13.76 -8.81
CA ALA A 41 -13.22 13.84 -8.31
C ALA A 41 -12.18 13.58 -9.43
N GLU A 42 -12.44 12.61 -10.31
CA GLU A 42 -11.62 12.35 -11.48
C GLU A 42 -11.65 13.50 -12.49
N GLU A 43 -12.84 14.00 -12.84
CA GLU A 43 -12.99 15.11 -13.78
C GLU A 43 -12.25 16.37 -13.29
N LEU A 44 -12.29 16.66 -11.98
CA LEU A 44 -11.54 17.75 -11.37
C LEU A 44 -10.03 17.56 -11.47
N LEU A 45 -9.52 16.35 -11.24
CA LEU A 45 -8.09 16.05 -11.30
C LEU A 45 -7.56 16.00 -12.74
N ALA A 46 -8.34 15.45 -13.67
CA ALA A 46 -8.01 15.40 -15.09
C ALA A 46 -7.98 16.79 -15.71
N GLY A 47 -8.91 17.67 -15.33
CA GLY A 47 -8.97 19.06 -15.80
C GLY A 47 -8.06 20.04 -15.04
N ALA A 48 -7.38 19.60 -13.98
CA ALA A 48 -6.51 20.46 -13.19
C ALA A 48 -5.21 20.80 -13.91
N THR A 49 -4.78 22.04 -13.77
CA THR A 49 -3.44 22.47 -14.20
C THR A 49 -2.36 21.88 -13.28
N ASP A 50 -1.11 21.81 -13.75
CA ASP A 50 0.00 21.29 -12.94
C ASP A 50 0.20 22.08 -11.65
N ALA A 51 0.07 23.41 -11.71
CA ALA A 51 0.15 24.27 -10.53
C ALA A 51 -0.93 23.95 -9.48
N GLU A 52 -2.12 23.52 -9.90
CA GLU A 52 -3.20 23.12 -8.99
C GLU A 52 -2.97 21.73 -8.41
N LYS A 53 -2.46 20.79 -9.21
CA LYS A 53 -2.04 19.47 -8.75
C LYS A 53 -0.89 19.57 -7.74
N ASP A 54 0.05 20.48 -7.96
CA ASP A 54 1.18 20.72 -7.05
C ASP A 54 0.73 21.31 -5.72
N ARG A 55 -0.26 22.22 -5.72
CA ARG A 55 -0.88 22.68 -4.47
C ARG A 55 -1.52 21.54 -3.69
N LEU A 56 -2.27 20.66 -4.38
CA LEU A 56 -2.85 19.47 -3.74
C LEU A 56 -1.77 18.54 -3.19
N ARG A 57 -0.69 18.28 -3.95
CA ARG A 57 0.46 17.48 -3.50
C ARG A 57 1.12 18.09 -2.27
N GLN A 58 1.33 19.40 -2.22
CA GLN A 58 1.90 20.09 -1.06
C GLN A 58 1.03 19.96 0.19
N LEU A 59 -0.29 20.10 0.05
CA LEU A 59 -1.23 19.90 1.15
C LEU A 59 -1.19 18.46 1.68
N LEU A 60 -1.16 17.48 0.77
CA LEU A 60 -1.06 16.07 1.13
C LEU A 60 0.31 15.72 1.75
N ALA A 61 1.40 16.29 1.25
CA ALA A 61 2.73 16.10 1.79
C ALA A 61 2.84 16.63 3.23
N GLY A 62 2.18 17.74 3.55
CA GLY A 62 2.06 18.25 4.93
C GLY A 62 1.34 17.29 5.88
N LEU A 63 0.62 16.30 5.35
CA LEU A 63 -0.06 15.22 6.07
C LEU A 63 0.72 13.89 6.02
N GLY A 64 1.96 13.88 5.50
CA GLY A 64 2.73 12.65 5.33
C GLY A 64 2.18 11.72 4.23
N LEU A 65 1.48 12.27 3.24
CA LEU A 65 0.85 11.53 2.16
C LEU A 65 1.37 12.00 0.80
N ARG A 66 1.42 11.10 -0.18
CA ARG A 66 1.84 11.39 -1.55
C ARG A 66 0.71 11.06 -2.53
N LEU A 67 0.41 12.00 -3.42
CA LEU A 67 -0.46 11.75 -4.56
C LEU A 67 0.40 11.25 -5.73
N THR A 68 0.19 9.99 -6.10
CA THR A 68 0.81 9.34 -7.25
C THR A 68 -0.23 9.20 -8.35
N ILE A 69 0.14 9.59 -9.57
CA ILE A 69 -0.73 9.52 -10.74
C ILE A 69 -0.11 8.47 -11.65
N LEU A 70 -0.91 7.48 -12.04
CA LEU A 70 -0.47 6.38 -12.89
C LEU A 70 -1.30 6.32 -14.17
N GLU A 71 -0.63 6.18 -15.29
CA GLU A 71 -1.21 5.99 -16.62
C GLU A 71 -1.26 4.50 -17.00
N ASP A 72 -2.00 4.20 -18.06
CA ASP A 72 -2.24 2.84 -18.54
C ASP A 72 -0.99 2.05 -18.96
N SER A 73 0.07 2.76 -19.34
CA SER A 73 1.34 2.17 -19.76
C SER A 73 2.25 1.76 -18.60
N GLU A 74 1.99 2.22 -17.38
CA GLU A 74 2.93 2.05 -16.25
C GLU A 74 2.79 0.69 -15.55
N TYR A 75 1.57 0.21 -15.38
CA TYR A 75 1.31 -1.07 -14.70
C TYR A 75 0.23 -1.90 -15.42
N PRO A 76 0.38 -3.23 -15.47
CA PRO A 76 -0.66 -4.11 -15.97
C PRO A 76 -1.90 -4.00 -15.08
N GLY A 77 -3.09 -4.09 -15.67
CA GLY A 77 -4.36 -3.96 -14.96
C GLY A 77 -4.97 -2.56 -14.97
N ILE A 78 -4.23 -1.56 -15.43
CA ILE A 78 -4.80 -0.26 -15.78
C ILE A 78 -5.41 -0.37 -17.18
N SER A 79 -6.69 -0.04 -17.33
CA SER A 79 -7.36 -0.12 -18.64
C SER A 79 -6.76 0.89 -19.62
N PRO A 80 -6.71 0.60 -20.93
CA PRO A 80 -6.29 1.57 -21.93
C PRO A 80 -7.08 2.90 -21.83
N GLY A 81 -6.36 4.03 -21.81
CA GLY A 81 -6.91 5.37 -21.66
C GLY A 81 -7.43 5.71 -20.24
N ASN A 82 -7.18 4.85 -19.25
CA ASN A 82 -7.51 5.07 -17.85
C ASN A 82 -6.34 5.77 -17.13
N CYS A 83 -6.66 6.48 -16.05
CA CYS A 83 -5.70 7.10 -15.17
C CYS A 83 -6.10 6.82 -13.73
N LEU A 84 -5.12 6.45 -12.90
CA LEU A 84 -5.30 6.16 -11.50
C LEU A 84 -4.65 7.26 -10.66
N TYR A 85 -5.38 7.77 -9.69
CA TYR A 85 -4.86 8.68 -8.69
C TYR A 85 -4.83 7.97 -7.35
N LEU A 86 -3.63 7.71 -6.85
CA LEU A 86 -3.37 6.93 -5.65
C LEU A 86 -2.85 7.84 -4.54
N LEU A 87 -3.45 7.73 -3.35
CA LEU A 87 -2.98 8.41 -2.16
C LEU A 87 -2.13 7.45 -1.33
N GLN A 88 -0.82 7.52 -1.51
CA GLN A 88 0.17 6.70 -0.82
C GLN A 88 0.61 7.32 0.51
N ARG A 89 1.14 6.47 1.40
CA ARG A 89 1.79 6.94 2.63
C ARG A 89 3.24 7.24 2.34
N HIS A 90 3.73 8.37 2.81
CA HIS A 90 5.17 8.62 2.82
C HIS A 90 5.81 7.75 3.91
N ALA A 91 6.87 7.00 3.58
CA ALA A 91 7.50 6.10 4.55
C ALA A 91 8.00 6.85 5.81
N ASP A 92 8.58 8.03 5.62
CA ASP A 92 9.06 8.89 6.72
C ASP A 92 8.01 9.86 7.29
N GLY A 93 6.78 9.85 6.76
CA GLY A 93 5.74 10.80 7.13
C GLY A 93 5.00 10.39 8.40
N HIS A 94 4.77 11.34 9.32
CA HIS A 94 3.80 11.12 10.39
C HIS A 94 2.38 11.10 9.81
N LEU A 95 1.69 9.97 9.96
CA LEU A 95 0.32 9.84 9.45
C LEU A 95 -0.65 10.72 10.25
N PRO A 96 -1.66 11.34 9.62
CA PRO A 96 -2.61 12.16 10.35
C PRO A 96 -3.51 11.28 11.22
N ASP A 97 -3.96 11.81 12.36
CA ASP A 97 -4.87 11.12 13.29
C ASP A 97 -6.22 10.74 12.66
N ILE A 98 -6.60 11.35 11.54
CA ILE A 98 -7.80 10.92 10.79
C ILE A 98 -7.63 9.53 10.16
N LEU A 99 -6.38 9.12 9.91
CA LEU A 99 -6.00 7.76 9.51
C LEU A 99 -5.66 6.89 10.74
N SER A 100 -6.09 7.30 11.94
CA SER A 100 -5.63 6.76 13.22
C SER A 100 -5.75 5.24 13.33
N ARG A 101 -4.82 4.71 14.13
CA ARG A 101 -4.76 3.33 14.63
C ARG A 101 -6.02 2.90 15.39
N GLN A 102 -6.72 3.84 16.04
CA GLN A 102 -7.76 3.53 17.03
C GLN A 102 -9.01 2.86 16.42
N PRO A 103 -9.64 3.37 15.34
CA PRO A 103 -10.80 2.70 14.73
C PRO A 103 -10.46 1.33 14.14
N ALA A 104 -9.23 1.15 13.66
CA ALA A 104 -8.76 -0.15 13.15
C ALA A 104 -8.64 -1.18 14.28
N LEU A 105 -8.01 -0.81 15.40
CA LEU A 105 -7.92 -1.70 16.56
C LEU A 105 -9.28 -1.99 17.18
N GLU A 106 -10.16 -0.99 17.26
CA GLU A 106 -11.51 -1.15 17.79
C GLU A 106 -12.37 -2.08 16.93
N ALA A 107 -12.19 -2.07 15.61
CA ALA A 107 -12.87 -3.01 14.72
C ALA A 107 -12.44 -4.48 14.96
N LEU A 108 -11.23 -4.73 15.51
CA LEU A 108 -10.77 -6.07 15.89
C LEU A 108 -11.23 -6.51 17.28
N ARG A 109 -11.72 -5.58 18.11
CA ARG A 109 -12.08 -5.85 19.51
C ARG A 109 -13.36 -6.68 19.56
N LEU A 110 -13.30 -7.82 20.25
CA LEU A 110 -14.46 -8.68 20.48
C LEU A 110 -14.99 -8.58 21.91
N ARG A 111 -14.11 -8.25 22.88
CA ARG A 111 -14.42 -8.17 24.32
C ARG A 111 -13.64 -7.03 24.99
N GLN A 112 -13.54 -7.04 26.32
CA GLN A 112 -12.63 -6.17 27.05
C GLN A 112 -11.19 -6.66 26.87
N GLU A 113 -10.53 -6.12 25.85
CA GLU A 113 -9.16 -6.48 25.45
C GLU A 113 -8.27 -5.24 25.50
N SER A 114 -7.03 -5.42 25.98
CA SER A 114 -6.04 -4.35 26.03
C SER A 114 -5.62 -3.91 24.63
N GLN A 115 -5.19 -2.66 24.48
CA GLN A 115 -4.67 -2.17 23.20
C GLN A 115 -3.44 -2.97 22.73
N ALA A 116 -2.60 -3.42 23.66
CA ALA A 116 -1.43 -4.23 23.35
C ALA A 116 -1.85 -5.54 22.66
N LEU A 117 -2.85 -6.24 23.20
CA LEU A 117 -3.37 -7.48 22.61
C LEU A 117 -3.94 -7.26 21.21
N LEU A 118 -4.74 -6.21 21.01
CA LEU A 118 -5.31 -5.87 19.70
C LEU A 118 -4.22 -5.53 18.68
N SER A 119 -3.13 -4.90 19.12
CA SER A 119 -2.00 -4.57 18.27
C SER A 119 -1.25 -5.80 17.82
N VAL A 120 -1.08 -6.79 18.72
CA VAL A 120 -0.48 -8.08 18.35
C VAL A 120 -1.38 -8.83 17.38
N TRP A 121 -2.70 -8.86 17.60
CA TRP A 121 -3.65 -9.42 16.63
C TRP A 121 -3.53 -8.76 15.26
N TYR A 122 -3.52 -7.43 15.22
CA TYR A 122 -3.38 -6.68 13.98
C TYR A 122 -2.07 -7.05 13.25
N LEU A 123 -0.94 -7.05 13.97
CA LEU A 123 0.37 -7.38 13.41
C LEU A 123 0.41 -8.81 12.86
N GLN A 124 -0.08 -9.79 13.62
CA GLN A 124 -0.09 -11.19 13.18
C GLN A 124 -0.97 -11.39 11.93
N LEU A 125 -2.17 -10.82 11.92
CA LEU A 125 -3.06 -10.87 10.76
C LEU A 125 -2.42 -10.19 9.54
N TRP A 126 -1.72 -9.08 9.74
CA TRP A 126 -1.00 -8.39 8.68
C TRP A 126 0.14 -9.23 8.11
N LEU A 127 0.99 -9.82 8.95
CA LEU A 127 2.09 -10.68 8.51
C LEU A 127 1.58 -11.93 7.78
N LEU A 128 0.51 -12.55 8.27
CA LEU A 128 -0.11 -13.71 7.62
C LEU A 128 -0.76 -13.34 6.29
N LEU A 129 -1.37 -12.16 6.18
CA LEU A 129 -1.86 -11.64 4.91
C LEU A 129 -0.70 -11.42 3.91
N LEU A 130 0.41 -10.83 4.36
CA LEU A 130 1.60 -10.69 3.51
C LEU A 130 2.13 -12.05 3.04
N ALA A 131 2.14 -13.07 3.91
CA ALA A 131 2.53 -14.42 3.53
C ALA A 131 1.59 -15.01 2.43
N LEU A 132 0.29 -14.76 2.52
CA LEU A 132 -0.67 -15.18 1.49
C LEU A 132 -0.49 -14.45 0.16
N LEU A 133 -0.20 -13.14 0.20
CA LEU A 133 -0.09 -12.30 -1.01
C LEU A 133 1.27 -12.40 -1.70
N TYR A 134 2.35 -12.66 -0.96
CA TYR A 134 3.72 -12.61 -1.47
C TYR A 134 4.40 -13.97 -1.40
N THR A 135 4.54 -14.55 -0.21
CA THR A 135 5.30 -15.80 -0.02
C THR A 135 4.67 -16.97 -0.77
N ARG A 136 3.33 -17.11 -0.73
CA ARG A 136 2.61 -18.17 -1.44
C ARG A 136 2.82 -18.13 -2.96
N TYR A 137 2.85 -16.93 -3.54
CA TYR A 137 3.01 -16.73 -4.97
C TYR A 137 4.48 -16.59 -5.40
N ASN A 138 5.41 -16.77 -4.46
CA ASN A 138 6.85 -16.51 -4.66
C ASN A 138 7.09 -15.16 -5.34
N ARG A 139 6.43 -14.13 -4.80
CA ARG A 139 6.43 -12.77 -5.34
C ARG A 139 7.22 -11.86 -4.41
N ALA A 140 8.19 -11.14 -4.94
CA ALA A 140 8.94 -10.17 -4.17
C ALA A 140 8.10 -8.90 -3.92
N LEU A 141 8.44 -8.13 -2.88
CA LEU A 141 7.78 -6.84 -2.64
C LEU A 141 7.99 -5.84 -3.79
N SER A 142 9.11 -5.97 -4.51
CA SER A 142 9.43 -5.19 -5.71
C SER A 142 8.56 -5.53 -6.93
N ASP A 143 7.92 -6.71 -6.95
CA ASP A 143 7.14 -7.19 -8.09
C ASP A 143 5.73 -6.57 -8.11
N VAL A 144 5.65 -5.23 -8.07
CA VAL A 144 4.38 -4.49 -7.99
C VAL A 144 3.46 -4.83 -9.15
N SER A 145 3.99 -5.04 -10.36
CA SER A 145 3.22 -5.40 -11.55
C SER A 145 2.40 -6.69 -11.42
N ARG A 146 2.81 -7.63 -10.56
CA ARG A 146 2.10 -8.90 -10.34
C ARG A 146 0.98 -8.82 -9.29
N TYR A 147 0.53 -7.61 -8.94
CA TYR A 147 -0.48 -7.43 -7.88
C TYR A 147 -1.81 -8.13 -8.18
N GLN A 148 -2.17 -8.28 -9.46
CA GLN A 148 -3.43 -8.92 -9.85
C GLN A 148 -3.45 -10.42 -9.56
N GLU A 149 -2.28 -11.07 -9.52
CA GLU A 149 -2.16 -12.49 -9.18
C GLU A 149 -2.36 -12.74 -7.67
N ALA A 150 -2.10 -11.71 -6.85
CA ALA A 150 -2.12 -11.79 -5.40
C ALA A 150 -3.57 -11.77 -4.87
N THR A 151 -4.21 -12.93 -4.95
CA THR A 151 -5.57 -13.19 -4.49
C THR A 151 -5.56 -14.09 -3.26
N PHE A 152 -6.66 -14.12 -2.49
CA PHE A 152 -6.87 -15.07 -1.41
C PHE A 152 -8.36 -15.16 -1.03
N GLN A 153 -8.76 -16.26 -0.40
CA GLN A 153 -10.07 -16.39 0.25
C GLN A 153 -9.93 -16.14 1.75
N ILE A 154 -11.00 -15.64 2.40
CA ILE A 154 -10.97 -15.38 3.85
C ILE A 154 -10.66 -16.65 4.64
N ASP A 155 -11.18 -17.80 4.20
CA ASP A 155 -10.95 -19.09 4.86
C ASP A 155 -9.47 -19.49 4.84
N GLU A 156 -8.71 -19.15 3.79
CA GLU A 156 -7.26 -19.38 3.75
C GLU A 156 -6.51 -18.56 4.81
N LEU A 157 -6.99 -17.34 5.10
CA LEU A 157 -6.46 -16.51 6.18
C LEU A 157 -6.83 -17.10 7.55
N VAL A 158 -8.08 -17.54 7.72
CA VAL A 158 -8.53 -18.21 8.96
C VAL A 158 -7.67 -19.45 9.24
N ASP A 159 -7.48 -20.31 8.24
CA ASP A 159 -6.66 -21.52 8.35
C ASP A 159 -5.20 -21.19 8.66
N SER A 160 -4.65 -20.15 8.05
CA SER A 160 -3.27 -19.70 8.30
C SER A 160 -3.11 -19.20 9.74
N VAL A 161 -4.08 -18.44 10.26
CA VAL A 161 -4.10 -18.00 11.65
C VAL A 161 -4.23 -19.18 12.60
N GLN A 162 -5.13 -20.13 12.34
CA GLN A 162 -5.30 -21.31 13.17
C GLN A 162 -4.01 -22.14 13.26
N ARG A 163 -3.36 -22.41 12.11
CA ARG A 163 -2.07 -23.09 12.05
C ARG A 163 -0.97 -22.33 12.80
N HIS A 164 -0.93 -21.01 12.65
CA HIS A 164 0.04 -20.17 13.36
C HIS A 164 -0.17 -20.21 14.89
N LEU A 165 -1.41 -20.11 15.37
CA LEU A 165 -1.72 -20.20 16.79
C LEU A 165 -1.40 -21.59 17.36
N GLU A 166 -1.66 -22.65 16.60
CA GLU A 166 -1.29 -24.01 16.99
C GLU A 166 0.22 -24.20 17.07
N HIS A 167 0.97 -23.63 16.12
CA HIS A 167 2.42 -23.57 16.20
C HIS A 167 2.87 -22.82 17.45
N LEU A 168 2.28 -21.67 17.77
CA LEU A 168 2.60 -20.92 18.99
C LEU A 168 2.27 -21.72 20.26
N ARG A 169 1.14 -22.46 20.31
CA ARG A 169 0.80 -23.35 21.44
C ARG A 169 1.89 -24.36 21.74
N GLN A 170 2.42 -25.00 20.70
CA GLN A 170 3.45 -26.03 20.82
C GLN A 170 4.79 -25.48 21.34
N HIS A 171 5.02 -24.18 21.19
CA HIS A 171 6.26 -23.50 21.57
C HIS A 171 6.09 -22.51 22.73
N ALA A 172 4.89 -22.45 23.34
CA ALA A 172 4.55 -21.47 24.38
C ALA A 172 5.28 -21.70 25.72
N ASP A 173 5.86 -22.88 25.94
CA ASP A 173 6.52 -23.26 27.18
C ASP A 173 7.95 -22.69 27.37
N GLN A 174 8.47 -21.89 26.43
CA GLN A 174 9.90 -21.54 26.37
C GLN A 174 10.28 -20.06 26.60
N GLY A 175 9.45 -19.17 27.16
CA GLY A 175 9.93 -17.80 27.43
C GLY A 175 9.03 -16.81 28.19
N ASP A 176 9.57 -15.61 28.39
CA ASP A 176 8.99 -14.48 29.15
C ASP A 176 7.71 -13.88 28.54
N GLN A 177 7.31 -14.29 27.33
CA GLN A 177 6.10 -13.81 26.64
C GLN A 177 4.87 -14.71 26.84
N ARG A 178 4.95 -15.66 27.78
CA ARG A 178 3.93 -16.67 28.04
C ARG A 178 2.52 -16.10 28.20
N GLU A 179 2.33 -15.04 28.97
CA GLU A 179 1.00 -14.46 29.25
C GLU A 179 0.32 -13.89 27.98
N LEU A 180 1.11 -13.26 27.11
CA LEU A 180 0.64 -12.69 25.83
C LEU A 180 0.31 -13.80 24.83
N ILE A 181 1.17 -14.82 24.75
CA ILE A 181 0.97 -16.00 23.91
C ILE A 181 -0.27 -16.77 24.39
N GLU A 182 -0.40 -17.05 25.68
CA GLU A 182 -1.57 -17.71 26.28
C GLU A 182 -2.86 -16.95 25.96
N THR A 183 -2.84 -15.62 26.02
CA THR A 183 -4.02 -14.80 25.70
C THR A 183 -4.42 -14.88 24.22
N LEU A 184 -3.45 -14.91 23.29
CA LEU A 184 -3.70 -15.10 21.85
C LEU A 184 -4.22 -16.51 21.54
N VAL A 185 -3.57 -17.50 22.15
CA VAL A 185 -3.82 -18.93 22.02
C VAL A 185 -5.19 -19.35 22.56
N ASN A 186 -5.70 -18.62 23.55
CA ASN A 186 -7.02 -18.83 24.15
C ASN A 186 -8.19 -18.34 23.28
N ALA A 187 -7.94 -17.75 22.10
CA ALA A 187 -9.00 -17.48 21.13
C ALA A 187 -9.64 -18.80 20.65
N ARG A 188 -10.97 -18.88 20.70
CA ARG A 188 -11.73 -20.11 20.42
C ARG A 188 -12.68 -19.93 19.24
N GLY A 189 -12.82 -20.99 18.44
CA GLY A 189 -13.89 -21.15 17.45
C GLY A 189 -14.03 -19.94 16.52
N ASP A 190 -15.24 -19.39 16.47
CA ASP A 190 -15.65 -18.30 15.57
C ASP A 190 -14.92 -16.96 15.82
N ASP A 191 -14.26 -16.77 16.96
CA ASP A 191 -13.54 -15.52 17.27
C ASP A 191 -12.46 -15.23 16.21
N ILE A 192 -11.76 -16.27 15.74
CA ILE A 192 -10.72 -16.14 14.71
C ILE A 192 -11.34 -15.67 13.40
N SER A 193 -12.42 -16.32 12.95
CA SER A 193 -13.13 -15.97 11.73
C SER A 193 -13.71 -14.55 11.79
N ARG A 194 -14.25 -14.13 12.94
CA ARG A 194 -14.73 -12.76 13.14
C ARG A 194 -13.61 -11.73 13.05
N ARG A 195 -12.44 -11.99 13.66
CA ARG A 195 -11.27 -11.09 13.55
C ARG A 195 -10.72 -11.05 12.13
N CYS A 196 -10.64 -12.17 11.43
CA CYS A 196 -10.19 -12.20 10.02
C CYS A 196 -11.10 -11.38 9.12
N ARG A 197 -12.43 -11.52 9.24
CA ARG A 197 -13.41 -10.71 8.49
C ARG A 197 -13.31 -9.23 8.83
N ALA A 198 -13.19 -8.89 10.11
CA ALA A 198 -13.01 -7.50 10.54
C ALA A 198 -11.71 -6.91 9.97
N PHE A 199 -10.61 -7.67 10.02
CA PHE A 199 -9.33 -7.29 9.45
C PHE A 199 -9.39 -7.05 7.95
N VAL A 200 -9.97 -7.98 7.19
CA VAL A 200 -10.20 -7.80 5.74
C VAL A 200 -11.02 -6.53 5.46
N GLY A 201 -12.05 -6.24 6.26
CA GLY A 201 -12.80 -4.99 6.14
C GLY A 201 -11.98 -3.73 6.48
N ILE A 202 -11.00 -3.81 7.38
CA ILE A 202 -10.04 -2.72 7.61
C ILE A 202 -9.15 -2.53 6.39
N MET A 203 -8.57 -3.61 5.86
CA MET A 203 -7.68 -3.59 4.70
C MET A 203 -8.37 -3.07 3.44
N GLN A 204 -9.63 -3.45 3.24
CA GLN A 204 -10.48 -2.95 2.15
C GLN A 204 -10.74 -1.45 2.28
N ARG A 205 -11.13 -0.97 3.47
CA ARG A 205 -11.35 0.46 3.71
C ARG A 205 -10.06 1.27 3.56
N ALA A 206 -8.92 0.68 3.89
CA ALA A 206 -7.61 1.27 3.65
C ALA A 206 -7.17 1.25 2.17
N GLY A 207 -8.00 0.70 1.27
CA GLY A 207 -7.73 0.63 -0.17
C GLY A 207 -6.59 -0.33 -0.54
N LEU A 208 -6.18 -1.22 0.35
CA LEU A 208 -5.02 -2.13 0.14
C LEU A 208 -5.42 -3.45 -0.52
N ILE A 209 -6.68 -3.85 -0.35
CA ILE A 209 -7.30 -5.00 -1.00
C ILE A 209 -8.70 -4.64 -1.47
N GLU A 210 -9.22 -5.41 -2.42
CA GLU A 210 -10.59 -5.32 -2.90
C GLU A 210 -11.16 -6.70 -3.21
N LYS A 211 -12.46 -6.77 -3.49
CA LYS A 211 -13.07 -8.02 -3.95
C LYS A 211 -12.68 -8.24 -5.41
N ALA A 212 -12.26 -9.45 -5.76
CA ALA A 212 -12.01 -9.82 -7.14
C ALA A 212 -13.33 -9.83 -7.93
N ALA A 213 -13.26 -9.49 -9.22
CA ALA A 213 -14.44 -9.41 -10.09
C ALA A 213 -15.14 -10.76 -10.29
N ASP A 214 -14.37 -11.85 -10.32
CA ASP A 214 -14.82 -13.18 -10.76
C ASP A 214 -15.11 -14.17 -9.62
N GLY A 215 -15.11 -13.72 -8.36
CA GLY A 215 -15.28 -14.60 -7.21
C GLY A 215 -16.05 -13.96 -6.06
N ASP A 216 -17.25 -14.49 -5.80
CA ASP A 216 -17.87 -14.32 -4.49
C ASP A 216 -16.88 -14.88 -3.45
N GLU A 217 -16.37 -14.01 -2.59
CA GLU A 217 -15.41 -14.28 -1.50
C GLU A 217 -13.92 -14.35 -1.85
N VAL A 218 -13.52 -14.04 -3.09
CA VAL A 218 -12.11 -13.85 -3.44
C VAL A 218 -11.72 -12.39 -3.23
N TRP A 219 -10.63 -12.18 -2.52
CA TRP A 219 -10.01 -10.88 -2.29
C TRP A 219 -8.72 -10.78 -3.09
N GLN A 220 -8.42 -9.58 -3.58
CA GLN A 220 -7.24 -9.29 -4.39
C GLN A 220 -6.53 -8.08 -3.80
N GLN A 221 -5.20 -8.06 -3.87
CA GLN A 221 -4.43 -6.86 -3.58
C GLN A 221 -4.74 -5.77 -4.61
N THR A 222 -4.83 -4.52 -4.17
CA THR A 222 -4.91 -3.37 -5.09
C THR A 222 -3.50 -2.93 -5.51
N LEU A 223 -3.39 -2.16 -6.58
CA LEU A 223 -2.13 -1.53 -6.97
C LEU A 223 -1.59 -0.59 -5.86
N LEU A 224 -2.48 0.17 -5.20
CA LEU A 224 -2.13 0.96 -4.02
C LEU A 224 -1.55 0.09 -2.91
N GLY A 225 -2.16 -1.06 -2.63
CA GLY A 225 -1.69 -1.99 -1.61
C GLY A 225 -0.31 -2.56 -1.91
N ALA A 226 -0.04 -2.88 -3.17
CA ALA A 226 1.27 -3.34 -3.62
C ALA A 226 2.33 -2.24 -3.46
N LEU A 227 2.03 -1.02 -3.92
CA LEU A 227 2.94 0.12 -3.83
C LEU A 227 3.22 0.54 -2.39
N ASP A 228 2.20 0.66 -1.54
CA ASP A 228 2.38 1.00 -0.10
C ASP A 228 3.21 -0.08 0.61
N THR A 229 3.02 -1.36 0.28
CA THR A 229 3.79 -2.47 0.87
C THR A 229 5.24 -2.45 0.37
N ALA A 230 5.46 -2.22 -0.92
CA ALA A 230 6.79 -2.13 -1.50
C ALA A 230 7.57 -0.96 -0.87
N GLU A 231 6.95 0.21 -0.78
CA GLU A 231 7.57 1.40 -0.18
C GLU A 231 7.86 1.17 1.31
N THR A 232 6.90 0.69 2.10
CA THR A 232 7.10 0.45 3.54
C THR A 232 8.11 -0.66 3.79
N GLY A 233 8.03 -1.76 3.03
CA GLY A 233 8.88 -2.92 3.21
C GLY A 233 10.30 -2.67 2.75
N LEU A 234 10.50 -2.14 1.54
CA LEU A 234 11.82 -1.84 1.02
C LEU A 234 12.48 -0.71 1.81
N HIS A 235 11.76 0.37 2.17
CA HIS A 235 12.36 1.48 2.93
C HIS A 235 12.80 1.05 4.33
N HIS A 236 11.94 0.36 5.08
CA HIS A 236 12.26 0.00 6.47
C HIS A 236 13.16 -1.23 6.59
N LEU A 237 13.09 -2.18 5.64
CA LEU A 237 13.92 -3.39 5.67
C LEU A 237 15.18 -3.26 4.82
N ARG A 238 15.41 -2.11 4.16
CA ARG A 238 16.57 -1.88 3.30
C ARG A 238 17.89 -2.28 3.95
N HIS A 239 18.08 -1.87 5.21
CA HIS A 239 19.29 -2.17 5.98
C HIS A 239 19.52 -3.67 6.21
N LEU A 240 18.47 -4.50 6.19
CA LEU A 240 18.57 -5.96 6.28
C LEU A 240 18.72 -6.63 4.91
N ILE A 241 18.25 -5.97 3.84
CA ILE A 241 18.29 -6.47 2.47
C ILE A 241 19.65 -6.17 1.82
N ASP A 242 20.19 -4.97 2.04
CA ASP A 242 21.49 -4.51 1.52
C ASP A 242 22.66 -5.28 2.16
N GLU A 243 22.47 -5.90 3.33
CA GLU A 243 23.46 -6.83 3.92
C GLU A 243 23.49 -8.21 3.23
N VAL A 244 22.42 -8.58 2.52
CA VAL A 244 22.25 -9.90 1.88
C VAL A 244 22.43 -9.83 0.36
N LEU A 245 22.18 -8.67 -0.27
CA LEU A 245 22.34 -8.46 -1.70
C LEU A 245 23.53 -7.52 -1.98
N PRO A 246 24.39 -7.82 -2.97
CA PRO A 246 25.41 -6.86 -3.40
C PRO A 246 24.73 -5.56 -3.86
N PRO A 247 25.38 -4.40 -3.66
CA PRO A 247 24.82 -3.12 -4.08
C PRO A 247 24.46 -3.18 -5.56
N LEU A 248 23.24 -2.74 -5.90
CA LEU A 248 22.86 -2.52 -7.28
C LEU A 248 23.84 -1.51 -7.89
N PRO A 249 24.27 -1.71 -9.15
CA PRO A 249 25.15 -0.75 -9.81
C PRO A 249 24.44 0.62 -9.84
N ASP A 250 25.11 1.62 -9.29
CA ASP A 250 24.68 3.01 -9.37
C ASP A 250 24.56 3.38 -10.86
N ASP A 251 23.37 3.79 -11.30
CA ASP A 251 23.10 4.27 -12.66
C ASP A 251 23.65 5.70 -12.88
N THR A 252 24.74 6.05 -12.19
CA THR A 252 25.41 7.34 -12.25
C THR A 252 26.89 7.17 -12.57
N THR A 253 27.18 6.70 -13.79
CA THR A 253 28.36 7.09 -14.58
C THR A 253 27.94 6.85 -16.04
N GLN A 254 27.71 7.87 -16.87
CA GLN A 254 28.75 8.72 -17.45
C GLN A 254 28.15 10.07 -17.89
N THR A 255 28.56 11.15 -17.25
CA THR A 255 28.67 12.46 -17.91
C THR A 255 30.12 12.87 -17.78
N GLU A 256 31.00 12.18 -18.52
CA GLU A 256 32.37 12.63 -18.71
C GLU A 256 32.42 13.51 -19.97
N ASP A 257 32.24 14.80 -19.71
CA ASP A 257 33.18 15.86 -20.11
C ASP A 257 34.09 15.56 -21.31
N HIS A 258 33.65 15.96 -22.50
CA HIS A 258 34.57 16.34 -23.58
C HIS A 258 34.58 17.85 -23.73
N SER A 259 35.25 18.53 -22.80
CA SER A 259 35.84 19.84 -23.04
C SER A 259 37.04 19.67 -23.98
N MET A 260 36.79 19.95 -25.27
CA MET A 260 37.84 20.09 -26.27
C MET A 260 38.39 21.52 -26.15
N THR A 261 39.48 21.69 -25.41
CA THR A 261 40.29 22.91 -25.46
C THR A 261 41.43 22.75 -26.46
N ASP A 262 41.45 23.67 -27.42
CA ASP A 262 42.52 23.97 -28.36
C ASP A 262 43.88 24.14 -27.68
N VAL A 263 44.95 23.64 -28.32
CA VAL A 263 46.25 24.32 -28.36
C VAL A 263 46.85 24.11 -29.76
N ASP A 264 47.17 25.25 -30.37
CA ASP A 264 47.72 25.49 -31.71
C ASP A 264 49.16 24.98 -31.95
N ASP A 265 49.50 25.00 -33.24
CA ASP A 265 50.82 25.24 -33.87
C ASP A 265 51.91 24.17 -33.70
N ASP A 266 52.36 23.56 -34.81
CA ASP A 266 53.30 24.28 -35.66
C ASP A 266 53.53 23.58 -37.03
N SER A 267 53.90 24.44 -37.95
CA SER A 267 54.22 24.28 -39.35
C SER A 267 55.36 23.28 -39.69
N GLU A 268 55.26 22.60 -40.85
CA GLU A 268 56.22 22.69 -41.97
C GLU A 268 56.13 21.54 -43.00
N LYS A 269 55.98 21.94 -44.27
CA LYS A 269 56.72 21.50 -45.47
C LYS A 269 56.44 20.16 -46.16
N SER A 270 55.95 20.34 -47.40
CA SER A 270 56.59 19.94 -48.66
C SER A 270 56.02 18.74 -49.43
N GLU A 271 55.61 19.09 -50.66
CA GLU A 271 55.51 18.34 -51.93
C GLU A 271 54.56 17.15 -52.06
#